data_AF-A0A1W7CXT9-F1
#
_entry.id   AF-A0A1W7CXT9-F1
#
_cell.length_a   1.000
_cell.length_b   1.000
_cell.length_c   1.000
_cell.angle_alpha   90.00
_cell.angle_beta   90.00
_cell.angle_gamma   90.00
#
_symmetry.space_group_name_H-M   'P 1'
#
loop_
_entity.id
_entity.type
_entity.pdbx_description
1 polymer ?
#
loop_
_entity_poly.entity_id
_entity_poly.type
_entity_poly.pdbx_seq_one_letter_code
_entity_poly.pdbx_strand_id
1 'polypeptide(L)'
;MTEVKERSTTVRSRVVSPLAAIVLALAAAIFGAAPAHAATWTSGHIDVVYAEATSATNLTLRTHPDPGPSVPAGTWDIAVPHTPALGGYVLPESYSDSVTYGLPFAGFGGSSNLISSGAFSAGDTLALRLDSVVHTNPDGTPGTGTVTVSHGGTTWYDGAGDRHDFSVRSGSSAFHEHAKWVFSAPGTYELEFYGYNSATFGSWTGSTSTYTFLVS
;
A
#
# COMPACT_ATOMS: atom_id res chain seq x y z
N MET A 1 64.08 -40.45 -33.37
CA MET A 1 64.90 -39.68 -34.31
C MET A 1 64.72 -40.37 -35.66
N THR A 2 64.22 -39.73 -36.71
CA THR A 2 64.36 -38.31 -37.10
C THR A 2 63.04 -37.73 -37.63
N GLU A 3 62.90 -36.39 -37.62
CA GLU A 3 61.79 -35.67 -38.29
C GLU A 3 61.77 -35.89 -39.82
N VAL A 4 60.63 -35.62 -40.46
CA VAL A 4 60.47 -34.57 -41.50
C VAL A 4 58.97 -34.27 -41.69
N LYS A 5 58.67 -33.10 -42.25
CA LYS A 5 57.41 -32.33 -42.19
C LYS A 5 57.08 -31.81 -43.59
N GLU A 6 55.83 -31.91 -44.05
CA GLU A 6 55.16 -31.05 -45.07
C GLU A 6 53.70 -31.54 -45.25
N ARG A 7 52.64 -30.72 -45.07
CA ARG A 7 52.10 -29.63 -45.91
C ARG A 7 51.66 -30.05 -47.33
N SER A 8 50.34 -30.15 -47.57
CA SER A 8 49.67 -29.28 -48.56
C SER A 8 48.12 -29.32 -48.50
N THR A 9 47.52 -28.17 -48.17
CA THR A 9 46.61 -27.32 -48.98
C THR A 9 45.52 -27.89 -49.92
N THR A 10 44.41 -27.13 -50.02
CA THR A 10 43.45 -26.99 -51.17
C THR A 10 42.17 -27.87 -51.14
N VAL A 11 40.92 -27.38 -51.27
CA VAL A 11 40.32 -26.02 -51.03
C VAL A 11 38.76 -26.07 -50.94
N ARG A 12 38.14 -25.03 -50.34
CA ARG A 12 36.72 -24.55 -50.36
C ARG A 12 35.61 -25.39 -51.02
N SER A 13 34.46 -25.47 -50.34
CA SER A 13 33.17 -25.09 -50.94
C SER A 13 32.37 -24.17 -50.00
N ARG A 14 31.56 -23.27 -50.57
CA ARG A 14 30.69 -22.33 -49.84
C ARG A 14 29.28 -22.89 -49.84
N VAL A 15 28.58 -22.79 -48.71
CA VAL A 15 27.10 -22.73 -48.71
C VAL A 15 26.69 -21.43 -48.03
N VAL A 16 25.73 -20.76 -48.65
CA VAL A 16 25.35 -19.36 -48.37
C VAL A 16 24.16 -19.35 -47.42
N SER A 17 24.19 -18.47 -46.41
CA SER A 17 23.06 -18.22 -45.51
C SER A 17 21.87 -17.58 -46.24
N PRO A 18 20.65 -17.87 -45.78
CA PRO A 18 19.80 -16.78 -45.29
C PRO A 18 19.40 -17.05 -43.83
N LEU A 19 19.67 -16.14 -42.89
CA LEU A 19 18.88 -14.91 -42.67
C LEU A 19 17.38 -15.17 -42.68
N ALA A 20 16.86 -15.60 -41.52
CA ALA A 20 15.47 -15.45 -41.12
C ALA A 20 15.46 -14.90 -39.68
N ALA A 21 15.86 -13.64 -39.52
CA ALA A 21 15.66 -12.92 -38.26
C ALA A 21 14.16 -12.64 -38.10
N ILE A 22 13.49 -13.37 -37.19
CA ILE A 22 12.10 -13.09 -36.83
C ILE A 22 12.09 -11.82 -35.97
N VAL A 23 12.09 -10.67 -36.63
CA VAL A 23 11.77 -9.39 -36.01
C VAL A 23 10.26 -9.24 -36.02
N LEU A 24 9.59 -9.91 -35.08
CA LEU A 24 8.22 -9.55 -34.72
C LEU A 24 8.30 -8.39 -33.73
N ALA A 25 8.51 -7.19 -34.27
CA ALA A 25 8.46 -5.95 -33.49
C ALA A 25 7.02 -5.74 -32.99
N LEU A 26 6.75 -6.16 -31.75
CA LEU A 26 5.47 -5.95 -31.09
C LEU A 26 5.31 -4.46 -30.78
N ALA A 27 4.71 -3.72 -31.71
CA ALA A 27 4.38 -2.31 -31.56
C ALA A 27 3.18 -2.13 -30.59
N ALA A 28 3.44 -2.34 -29.30
CA ALA A 28 2.47 -2.21 -28.20
C ALA A 28 3.02 -1.31 -27.08
N ALA A 29 3.76 -0.25 -27.45
CA ALA A 29 4.52 0.59 -26.52
C ALA A 29 4.40 2.11 -26.79
N ILE A 30 3.23 2.60 -27.25
CA ILE A 30 2.93 4.05 -27.31
C ILE A 30 1.49 4.40 -26.87
N PHE A 31 0.80 3.47 -26.19
CA PHE A 31 -0.19 3.87 -25.20
C PHE A 31 0.45 3.53 -23.87
N GLY A 32 0.91 4.55 -23.15
CA GLY A 32 1.23 4.37 -21.74
C GLY A 32 -0.04 3.84 -21.08
N ALA A 33 0.01 2.62 -20.56
CA ALA A 33 -1.08 2.11 -19.75
C ALA A 33 -1.23 3.10 -18.60
N ALA A 34 -2.37 3.80 -18.54
CA ALA A 34 -2.76 4.45 -17.31
C ALA A 34 -2.70 3.37 -16.22
N PRO A 35 -2.16 3.67 -15.03
CA PRO A 35 -2.16 2.70 -13.94
C PRO A 35 -3.58 2.17 -13.81
N ALA A 36 -3.73 0.85 -13.73
CA ALA A 36 -5.04 0.24 -13.59
C ALA A 36 -5.58 0.65 -12.22
N HIS A 37 -6.39 1.70 -12.20
CA HIS A 37 -6.99 2.23 -10.98
C HIS A 37 -7.74 1.12 -10.25
N ALA A 38 -7.57 1.11 -8.94
CA ALA A 38 -8.27 0.16 -8.10
C ALA A 38 -9.78 0.42 -8.15
N ALA A 39 -10.58 -0.52 -7.65
CA ALA A 39 -12.01 -0.25 -7.48
C ALA A 39 -12.17 0.88 -6.44
N THR A 40 -13.09 1.82 -6.65
CA THR A 40 -13.25 2.96 -5.72
C THR A 40 -14.18 2.59 -4.57
N TRP A 41 -13.69 2.72 -3.33
CA TRP A 41 -14.49 2.57 -2.12
C TRP A 41 -15.09 3.92 -1.71
N THR A 42 -16.42 4.06 -1.83
CA THR A 42 -17.10 5.36 -1.70
C THR A 42 -17.85 5.56 -0.40
N SER A 43 -18.20 4.51 0.34
CA SER A 43 -18.94 4.60 1.61
C SER A 43 -18.88 3.28 2.38
N GLY A 44 -19.19 3.32 3.67
CA GLY A 44 -19.21 2.13 4.53
C GLY A 44 -17.92 1.91 5.32
N HIS A 45 -17.91 0.89 6.18
CA HIS A 45 -16.81 0.57 7.08
C HIS A 45 -15.62 -0.03 6.33
N ILE A 46 -14.42 0.49 6.62
CA ILE A 46 -13.17 -0.01 6.06
C ILE A 46 -11.99 0.27 7.00
N ASP A 47 -11.32 -0.78 7.47
CA ASP A 47 -10.00 -0.63 8.07
C ASP A 47 -9.00 -0.49 6.91
N VAL A 48 -8.62 0.75 6.61
CA VAL A 48 -7.77 1.06 5.46
C VAL A 48 -6.42 0.39 5.62
N VAL A 49 -5.79 0.57 6.79
CA VAL A 49 -4.54 -0.08 7.17
C VAL A 49 -4.84 -1.20 8.16
N TYR A 50 -4.81 -2.44 7.66
CA TYR A 50 -5.13 -3.64 8.41
C TYR A 50 -3.90 -4.54 8.55
N ALA A 51 -3.48 -4.82 9.79
CA ALA A 51 -2.29 -5.62 10.08
C ALA A 51 -2.63 -7.11 10.29
N GLU A 52 -1.91 -7.99 9.59
CA GLU A 52 -2.00 -9.45 9.77
C GLU A 52 -0.62 -10.06 9.96
N ALA A 53 -0.54 -11.12 10.76
CA ALA A 53 0.65 -11.96 10.82
C ALA A 53 0.63 -13.01 9.70
N THR A 54 1.76 -13.18 9.02
CA THR A 54 1.99 -14.30 8.09
C THR A 54 2.86 -15.40 8.74
N SER A 55 3.62 -15.05 9.77
CA SER A 55 4.25 -15.97 10.71
C SER A 55 4.51 -15.27 12.06
N ALA A 56 5.06 -15.99 13.05
CA ALA A 56 5.50 -15.44 14.34
C ALA A 56 6.56 -14.31 14.25
N THR A 57 7.08 -13.99 13.05
CA THR A 57 8.13 -12.97 12.84
C THR A 57 7.91 -12.12 11.57
N ASN A 58 6.76 -12.27 10.91
CA ASN A 58 6.45 -11.59 9.66
C ASN A 58 5.03 -11.01 9.71
N LEU A 59 4.92 -9.75 9.30
CA LEU A 59 3.64 -9.07 9.12
C LEU A 59 3.34 -8.85 7.65
N THR A 60 2.08 -8.58 7.36
CA THR A 60 1.64 -7.95 6.11
C THR A 60 0.63 -6.85 6.46
N LEU A 61 0.67 -5.76 5.71
CA LEU A 61 -0.36 -4.73 5.77
C LEU A 61 -1.32 -4.91 4.59
N ARG A 62 -2.60 -4.73 4.86
CA ARG A 62 -3.74 -5.04 3.99
C ARG A 62 -4.80 -3.96 4.13
N THR A 63 -5.92 -4.13 3.43
CA THR A 63 -7.16 -3.36 3.64
C THR A 63 -8.27 -4.33 4.00
N HIS A 64 -9.13 -3.99 4.96
CA HIS A 64 -10.24 -4.85 5.40
C HIS A 64 -11.58 -4.09 5.32
N PRO A 65 -12.35 -4.28 4.23
CA PRO A 65 -13.73 -3.79 4.17
C PRO A 65 -14.66 -4.64 5.03
N ASP A 66 -15.61 -4.02 5.75
CA ASP A 66 -16.66 -4.71 6.49
C ASP A 66 -18.04 -4.44 5.84
N PRO A 67 -18.79 -5.48 5.39
CA PRO A 67 -18.44 -6.91 5.43
C PRO A 67 -17.53 -7.34 4.28
N GLY A 68 -16.48 -8.12 4.60
CA GLY A 68 -15.59 -8.69 3.61
C GLY A 68 -14.37 -9.42 4.20
N PRO A 69 -13.60 -10.15 3.37
CA PRO A 69 -12.26 -10.61 3.74
C PRO A 69 -11.24 -9.47 3.60
N SER A 70 -10.10 -9.56 4.29
CA SER A 70 -8.98 -8.65 4.03
C SER A 70 -8.40 -8.88 2.62
N VAL A 71 -8.07 -7.78 1.94
CA VAL A 71 -7.53 -7.76 0.58
C VAL A 71 -6.16 -7.06 0.56
N PRO A 72 -5.29 -7.29 -0.44
CA PRO A 72 -4.04 -6.54 -0.56
C PRO A 72 -4.28 -5.03 -0.55
N ALA A 73 -3.34 -4.26 0.01
CA ALA A 73 -3.33 -2.80 -0.17
C ALA A 73 -3.30 -2.46 -1.67
N GLY A 74 -3.94 -1.35 -2.07
CA GLY A 74 -4.17 -1.02 -3.47
C GLY A 74 -5.24 -1.85 -4.19
N THR A 75 -6.00 -2.71 -3.50
CA THR A 75 -7.23 -3.31 -4.07
C THR A 75 -8.38 -2.30 -4.17
N TRP A 76 -8.36 -1.28 -3.31
CA TRP A 76 -9.34 -0.20 -3.27
C TRP A 76 -8.66 1.18 -3.23
N ASP A 77 -9.18 2.09 -4.05
CA ASP A 77 -8.91 3.54 -3.97
C ASP A 77 -9.98 4.16 -3.07
N ILE A 78 -9.63 4.87 -2.00
CA ILE A 78 -10.59 5.42 -1.02
C ILE A 78 -11.08 6.80 -1.47
N ALA A 79 -12.39 6.98 -1.69
CA ALA A 79 -12.93 8.28 -2.09
C ALA A 79 -13.04 9.24 -0.89
N VAL A 80 -12.61 10.49 -1.08
CA VAL A 80 -12.69 11.56 -0.08
C VAL A 80 -13.30 12.81 -0.72
N PRO A 81 -14.64 12.89 -0.82
CA PRO A 81 -15.30 14.05 -1.41
C PRO A 81 -15.25 15.27 -0.48
N HIS A 82 -15.20 16.46 -1.06
CA HIS A 82 -15.29 17.72 -0.34
C HIS A 82 -16.61 17.83 0.43
N THR A 83 -16.52 17.79 1.75
CA THR A 83 -17.66 17.83 2.68
C THR A 83 -17.59 19.08 3.56
N PRO A 84 -18.15 20.24 3.12
CA PRO A 84 -18.06 21.50 3.85
C PRO A 84 -18.53 21.42 5.30
N ALA A 85 -19.54 20.60 5.59
CA ALA A 85 -20.09 20.41 6.94
C ALA A 85 -19.10 19.77 7.92
N LEU A 86 -18.09 19.04 7.43
CA LEU A 86 -17.01 18.43 8.22
C LEU A 86 -15.70 19.25 8.19
N GLY A 87 -15.68 20.35 7.44
CA GLY A 87 -14.53 21.25 7.30
C GLY A 87 -13.69 21.06 6.03
N GLY A 88 -14.16 20.32 5.04
CA GLY A 88 -13.48 20.14 3.75
C GLY A 88 -13.33 18.68 3.33
N TYR A 89 -12.16 18.30 2.83
CA TYR A 89 -11.86 16.92 2.42
C TYR A 89 -11.57 16.06 3.67
N VAL A 90 -12.59 15.37 4.17
CA VAL A 90 -12.54 14.71 5.48
C VAL A 90 -13.17 13.32 5.42
N LEU A 91 -12.50 12.32 5.99
CA LEU A 91 -13.13 11.07 6.44
C LEU A 91 -13.36 11.18 7.95
N PRO A 92 -14.59 10.97 8.46
CA PRO A 92 -14.92 11.24 9.85
C PRO A 92 -14.52 10.10 10.80
N GLU A 93 -14.16 10.49 12.03
CA GLU A 93 -13.96 9.57 13.17
C GLU A 93 -15.28 8.99 13.71
N SER A 94 -16.42 9.60 13.41
CA SER A 94 -17.73 9.13 13.86
C SER A 94 -18.46 8.34 12.76
N TYR A 95 -18.96 7.15 13.12
CA TYR A 95 -19.80 6.35 12.23
C TYR A 95 -21.08 7.09 11.83
N SER A 96 -21.64 7.89 12.75
CA SER A 96 -22.80 8.74 12.48
C SER A 96 -22.58 9.76 11.37
N ASP A 97 -21.41 10.40 11.33
CA ASP A 97 -21.07 11.34 10.24
C ASP A 97 -20.80 10.59 8.94
N SER A 98 -20.12 9.44 8.99
CA SER A 98 -19.91 8.59 7.79
C SER A 98 -21.24 8.22 7.15
N VAL A 99 -22.22 7.76 7.93
CA VAL A 99 -23.57 7.43 7.42
C VAL A 99 -24.33 8.68 6.96
N THR A 100 -24.23 9.79 7.69
CA THR A 100 -24.96 11.04 7.37
C THR A 100 -24.49 11.67 6.07
N TYR A 101 -23.18 11.65 5.80
CA TYR A 101 -22.59 12.28 4.62
C TYR A 101 -22.23 11.27 3.50
N GLY A 102 -22.48 9.98 3.71
CA GLY A 102 -22.21 8.92 2.73
C GLY A 102 -20.72 8.69 2.47
N LEU A 103 -19.89 8.79 3.50
CA LEU A 103 -18.42 8.73 3.42
C LEU A 103 -17.87 7.38 3.90
N PRO A 104 -16.66 6.97 3.46
CA PRO A 104 -15.95 5.86 4.08
C PRO A 104 -15.71 6.09 5.57
N PHE A 105 -16.01 5.08 6.40
CA PHE A 105 -15.66 5.07 7.82
C PHE A 105 -14.29 4.41 7.97
N ALA A 106 -13.24 5.20 7.72
CA ALA A 106 -11.87 4.73 7.59
C ALA A 106 -11.18 4.52 8.96
N GLY A 107 -10.61 3.33 9.16
CA GLY A 107 -9.92 2.96 10.40
C GLY A 107 -8.60 2.23 10.22
N PHE A 108 -8.07 1.81 11.36
CA PHE A 108 -6.90 0.96 11.53
C PHE A 108 -7.33 -0.29 12.29
N GLY A 109 -6.97 -1.47 11.77
CA GLY A 109 -7.35 -2.75 12.37
C GLY A 109 -6.17 -3.71 12.47
N GLY A 110 -6.27 -4.64 13.41
CA GLY A 110 -5.34 -5.75 13.54
C GLY A 110 -6.11 -7.06 13.60
N SER A 111 -5.72 -8.05 12.81
CA SER A 111 -6.31 -9.38 12.87
C SER A 111 -6.03 -10.05 14.21
N SER A 112 -6.99 -10.79 14.75
CA SER A 112 -6.76 -11.69 15.90
C SER A 112 -5.67 -12.73 15.62
N ASN A 113 -5.33 -12.98 14.35
CA ASN A 113 -4.21 -13.84 13.98
C ASN A 113 -2.84 -13.30 14.42
N LEU A 114 -2.72 -12.00 14.73
CA LEU A 114 -1.52 -11.40 15.31
C LEU A 114 -1.12 -12.12 16.61
N ILE A 115 -2.10 -12.57 17.41
CA ILE A 115 -1.82 -13.35 18.64
C ILE A 115 -1.70 -14.84 18.33
N SER A 116 -2.64 -15.43 17.59
CA SER A 116 -2.67 -16.90 17.40
C SER A 116 -1.51 -17.46 16.57
N SER A 117 -0.83 -16.60 15.80
CA SER A 117 0.42 -16.93 15.08
C SER A 117 1.66 -16.97 15.98
N GLY A 118 1.56 -16.50 17.23
CA GLY A 118 2.70 -16.29 18.12
C GLY A 118 3.53 -15.04 17.79
N ALA A 119 3.03 -14.17 16.91
CA ALA A 119 3.70 -12.92 16.56
C ALA A 119 3.61 -11.91 17.73
N PHE A 120 2.41 -11.66 18.26
CA PHE A 120 2.20 -10.77 19.39
C PHE A 120 1.62 -11.52 20.59
N SER A 121 1.96 -11.06 21.79
CA SER A 121 1.22 -11.34 23.02
C SER A 121 0.15 -10.26 23.26
N ALA A 122 -0.91 -10.59 23.99
CA ALA A 122 -1.82 -9.56 24.49
C ALA A 122 -1.07 -8.64 25.47
N GLY A 123 -1.13 -7.33 25.24
CA GLY A 123 -0.34 -6.32 25.95
C GLY A 123 0.92 -5.86 25.23
N ASP A 124 1.34 -6.55 24.16
CA ASP A 124 2.37 -6.03 23.25
C ASP A 124 1.83 -4.85 22.42
N THR A 125 2.72 -4.17 21.71
CA THR A 125 2.39 -3.01 20.88
C THR A 125 2.86 -3.19 19.44
N LEU A 126 1.93 -3.01 18.50
CA LEU A 126 2.23 -2.91 17.08
C LEU A 126 2.40 -1.44 16.71
N ALA A 127 3.56 -1.09 16.17
CA ALA A 127 3.83 0.23 15.63
C ALA A 127 3.47 0.27 14.14
N LEU A 128 2.71 1.30 13.74
CA LEU A 128 2.57 1.71 12.35
C LEU A 128 3.30 3.03 12.17
N ARG A 129 4.18 3.13 11.16
CA ARG A 129 4.85 4.36 10.75
C ARG A 129 4.35 4.77 9.37
N LEU A 130 4.09 6.06 9.17
CA LEU A 130 3.80 6.63 7.87
C LEU A 130 5.13 6.95 7.18
N ASP A 131 5.57 6.12 6.25
CA ASP A 131 6.88 6.21 5.61
C ASP A 131 6.92 7.30 4.53
N SER A 132 5.85 7.44 3.76
CA SER A 132 5.74 8.49 2.74
C SER A 132 4.30 8.99 2.53
N VAL A 133 4.21 10.25 2.10
CA VAL A 133 2.99 10.93 1.67
C VAL A 133 3.30 11.55 0.31
N VAL A 134 2.69 11.03 -0.76
CA VAL A 134 2.83 11.59 -2.11
C VAL A 134 1.49 12.19 -2.51
N HIS A 135 1.49 13.48 -2.87
CA HIS A 135 0.31 14.16 -3.41
C HIS A 135 0.51 14.50 -4.89
N THR A 136 -0.48 14.14 -5.71
CA THR A 136 -0.57 14.49 -7.12
C THR A 136 -1.81 15.35 -7.34
N ASN A 137 -1.64 16.53 -7.91
CA ASN A 137 -2.73 17.45 -8.23
C ASN A 137 -3.72 16.83 -9.26
N PRO A 138 -4.97 17.34 -9.37
CA PRO A 138 -5.95 16.82 -10.33
C PRO A 138 -5.53 16.89 -11.81
N ASP A 139 -4.51 17.67 -12.16
CA ASP A 139 -3.93 17.75 -13.51
C ASP A 139 -2.77 16.76 -13.75
N GLY A 140 -2.45 15.91 -12.77
CA GLY A 140 -1.37 14.94 -12.81
C GLY A 140 0.02 15.49 -12.44
N THR A 141 0.13 16.76 -12.04
CA THR A 141 1.41 17.34 -11.60
C THR A 141 1.70 17.03 -10.11
N PRO A 142 2.98 16.95 -9.70
CA PRO A 142 3.33 16.84 -8.28
C PRO A 142 2.76 18.01 -7.47
N GLY A 143 2.08 17.71 -6.37
CA GLY A 143 1.45 18.69 -5.49
C GLY A 143 2.08 18.74 -4.10
N THR A 144 1.62 19.69 -3.29
CA THR A 144 2.07 19.89 -1.90
C THR A 144 0.94 19.67 -0.89
N GLY A 145 -0.04 18.85 -1.26
CA GLY A 145 -1.11 18.43 -0.36
C GLY A 145 -0.56 17.65 0.83
N THR A 146 -1.22 17.79 1.96
CA THR A 146 -0.90 17.15 3.24
C THR A 146 -2.09 16.37 3.75
N VAL A 147 -1.80 15.35 4.57
CA VAL A 147 -2.82 14.59 5.30
C VAL A 147 -2.56 14.72 6.80
N THR A 148 -3.63 14.83 7.58
CA THR A 148 -3.57 14.73 9.04
C THR A 148 -4.56 13.67 9.50
N VAL A 149 -4.12 12.77 10.37
CA VAL A 149 -4.91 11.68 10.93
C VAL A 149 -4.91 11.80 12.44
N SER A 150 -6.10 11.79 13.04
CA SER A 150 -6.29 12.05 14.48
C SER A 150 -7.45 11.24 15.06
N HIS A 151 -7.38 10.95 16.35
CA HIS A 151 -8.40 10.22 17.10
C HIS A 151 -8.49 10.78 18.52
N GLY A 152 -9.70 10.96 19.05
CA GLY A 152 -9.94 11.51 20.38
C GLY A 152 -9.33 12.91 20.59
N GLY A 153 -9.14 13.68 19.51
CA GLY A 153 -8.44 14.96 19.52
C GLY A 153 -6.91 14.88 19.59
N THR A 154 -6.32 13.69 19.53
CA THR A 154 -4.86 13.48 19.45
C THR A 154 -4.45 13.21 18.00
N THR A 155 -3.48 13.97 17.48
CA THR A 155 -2.86 13.70 16.18
C THR A 155 -1.99 12.44 16.26
N TRP A 156 -2.15 11.53 15.31
CA TRP A 156 -1.32 10.32 15.16
C TRP A 156 -0.29 10.47 14.04
N TYR A 157 -0.68 11.16 12.97
CA TYR A 157 0.15 11.43 11.80
C TYR A 157 -0.21 12.82 11.24
N ASP A 158 0.77 13.70 11.07
CA ASP A 158 0.68 14.93 10.28
C ASP A 158 1.75 15.03 9.17
N GLY A 159 2.73 14.12 9.14
CA GLY A 159 3.69 13.99 8.06
C GLY A 159 4.36 12.61 7.94
N ALA A 160 5.19 12.47 6.91
CA ALA A 160 6.05 11.29 6.74
C ALA A 160 7.13 11.24 7.83
N GLY A 161 7.35 10.06 8.38
CA GLY A 161 8.18 9.79 9.56
C GLY A 161 7.40 9.53 10.84
N ASP A 162 6.13 9.97 10.91
CA ASP A 162 5.27 9.81 12.10
C ASP A 162 4.90 8.36 12.38
N ARG A 163 4.60 8.09 13.65
CA ARG A 163 4.35 6.74 14.17
C ARG A 163 3.23 6.76 15.21
N HIS A 164 2.31 5.80 15.09
CA HIS A 164 1.38 5.44 16.15
C HIS A 164 1.58 3.99 16.65
N ASP A 165 1.27 3.78 17.93
CA ASP A 165 1.50 2.54 18.67
C ASP A 165 0.16 1.94 19.14
N PHE A 166 -0.30 0.89 18.46
CA PHE A 166 -1.54 0.20 18.77
C PHE A 166 -1.29 -0.94 19.78
N SER A 167 -1.96 -0.90 20.93
CA SER A 167 -1.92 -2.00 21.91
C SER A 167 -2.65 -3.22 21.39
N VAL A 168 -1.97 -4.36 21.32
CA VAL A 168 -2.53 -5.65 20.90
C VAL A 168 -3.33 -6.27 22.06
N ARG A 169 -4.60 -6.59 21.81
CA ARG A 169 -5.57 -7.13 22.77
C ARG A 169 -6.10 -8.49 22.28
N SER A 170 -6.57 -9.33 23.19
CA SER A 170 -7.33 -10.53 22.79
C SER A 170 -8.77 -10.16 22.44
N GLY A 171 -9.28 -10.66 21.32
CA GLY A 171 -10.63 -10.36 20.83
C GLY A 171 -10.88 -10.94 19.44
N SER A 172 -11.97 -10.51 18.79
CA SER A 172 -12.21 -10.76 17.36
C SER A 172 -11.17 -10.06 16.47
N SER A 173 -10.81 -8.84 16.87
CA SER A 173 -9.70 -8.04 16.33
C SER A 173 -8.67 -7.83 17.43
N ALA A 174 -7.38 -7.79 17.07
CA ALA A 174 -6.27 -7.50 17.96
C ALA A 174 -6.24 -6.01 18.39
N PHE A 175 -6.62 -5.12 17.48
CA PHE A 175 -6.99 -3.74 17.74
C PHE A 175 -7.99 -3.29 16.67
N HIS A 176 -8.76 -2.25 16.96
CA HIS A 176 -9.78 -1.71 16.06
C HIS A 176 -10.03 -0.26 16.45
N GLU A 177 -9.57 0.71 15.67
CA GLU A 177 -9.76 2.14 15.97
C GLU A 177 -10.03 2.93 14.68
N HIS A 178 -11.07 3.76 14.68
CA HIS A 178 -11.35 4.69 13.57
C HIS A 178 -10.79 6.08 13.89
N ALA A 179 -10.36 6.79 12.86
CA ALA A 179 -9.70 8.08 12.98
C ALA A 179 -10.33 9.10 12.03
N LYS A 180 -10.23 10.39 12.36
CA LYS A 180 -10.51 11.48 11.43
C LYS A 180 -9.30 11.65 10.51
N TRP A 181 -9.51 11.52 9.20
CA TRP A 181 -8.52 11.83 8.17
C TRP A 181 -8.90 13.17 7.52
N VAL A 182 -7.94 14.08 7.39
CA VAL A 182 -8.14 15.42 6.80
C VAL A 182 -7.09 15.64 5.73
N PHE A 183 -7.53 16.03 4.53
CA PHE A 183 -6.65 16.29 3.39
C PHE A 183 -6.72 17.79 3.03
N SER A 184 -5.59 18.43 2.76
CA SER A 184 -5.54 19.90 2.60
C SER A 184 -5.86 20.42 1.19
N ALA A 185 -5.82 19.55 0.18
CA ALA A 185 -6.08 19.89 -1.22
C ALA A 185 -6.70 18.70 -2.00
N PRO A 186 -7.46 18.93 -3.08
CA PRO A 186 -7.93 17.86 -3.98
C PRO A 186 -6.76 17.27 -4.78
N GLY A 187 -6.92 16.04 -5.25
CA GLY A 187 -5.90 15.26 -5.97
C GLY A 187 -5.83 13.82 -5.46
N THR A 188 -4.82 13.09 -5.93
CA THR A 188 -4.54 11.72 -5.44
C THR A 188 -3.48 11.77 -4.35
N TYR A 189 -3.73 11.07 -3.24
CA TYR A 189 -2.74 10.86 -2.18
C TYR A 189 -2.37 9.38 -2.14
N GLU A 190 -1.08 9.08 -2.23
CA GLU A 190 -0.53 7.76 -1.95
C GLU A 190 0.15 7.82 -0.58
N LEU A 191 -0.38 7.06 0.38
CA LEU A 191 0.12 6.98 1.75
C LEU A 191 0.78 5.63 1.97
N GLU A 192 2.06 5.62 2.29
CA GLU A 192 2.82 4.39 2.51
C GLU A 192 3.00 4.14 4.00
N PHE A 193 2.50 3.02 4.51
CA PHE A 193 2.67 2.63 5.91
C PHE A 193 3.63 1.46 6.06
N TYR A 194 4.43 1.46 7.11
CA TYR A 194 5.30 0.37 7.54
C TYR A 194 4.92 -0.15 8.93
N GLY A 195 4.61 -1.44 9.05
CA GLY A 195 4.15 -2.07 10.29
C GLY A 195 5.17 -3.01 10.93
N TYR A 196 5.38 -2.90 12.24
CA TYR A 196 6.35 -3.69 13.00
C TYR A 196 5.98 -3.87 14.49
N ASN A 197 6.55 -4.88 15.15
CA ASN A 197 6.48 -5.01 16.62
C ASN A 197 7.41 -3.98 17.28
N SER A 198 6.87 -3.11 18.13
CA SER A 198 7.64 -1.99 18.69
C SER A 198 8.69 -2.40 19.73
N ALA A 199 8.47 -3.51 20.44
CA ALA A 199 9.37 -4.02 21.47
C ALA A 199 10.59 -4.74 20.88
N THR A 200 10.46 -5.27 19.66
CA THR A 200 11.47 -6.12 18.99
C THR A 200 11.92 -5.55 17.65
N PHE A 201 11.99 -4.21 17.54
CA PHE A 201 12.37 -3.52 16.31
C PHE A 201 13.71 -4.03 15.76
N GLY A 202 13.71 -4.49 14.51
CA GLY A 202 14.89 -5.03 13.84
C GLY A 202 15.12 -6.55 13.96
N SER A 203 14.38 -7.27 14.82
CA SER A 203 14.38 -8.75 14.81
C SER A 203 13.23 -9.36 14.01
N TRP A 204 12.40 -8.51 13.39
CA TRP A 204 11.24 -8.87 12.58
C TRP A 204 11.33 -8.23 11.20
N THR A 205 10.81 -8.93 10.20
CA THR A 205 10.50 -8.38 8.89
C THR A 205 9.11 -7.74 8.96
N GLY A 206 9.09 -6.43 9.19
CA GLY A 206 7.89 -5.61 8.99
C GLY A 206 7.53 -5.51 7.51
N SER A 207 6.33 -5.03 7.23
CA SER A 207 5.80 -4.88 5.86
C SER A 207 5.47 -3.43 5.56
N THR A 208 5.84 -3.00 4.37
CA THR A 208 5.41 -1.72 3.77
C THR A 208 4.18 -1.95 2.89
N SER A 209 3.26 -0.99 2.81
CA SER A 209 2.12 -1.01 1.87
C SER A 209 1.60 0.39 1.57
N THR A 210 1.20 0.61 0.31
CA THR A 210 0.71 1.90 -0.19
C THR A 210 -0.82 1.88 -0.30
N TYR A 211 -1.45 2.98 0.14
CA TYR A 211 -2.89 3.17 0.15
C TYR A 211 -3.26 4.46 -0.58
N THR A 212 -4.16 4.35 -1.54
CA THR A 212 -4.56 5.46 -2.42
C THR A 212 -5.84 6.11 -1.92
N PHE A 213 -5.85 7.44 -1.84
CA PHE A 213 -7.03 8.26 -1.56
C PHE A 213 -7.28 9.20 -2.73
N LEU A 214 -8.52 9.21 -3.23
CA LEU A 214 -9.00 10.07 -4.31
C LEU A 214 -9.78 11.23 -3.72
N VAL A 215 -9.15 12.38 -3.62
CA VAL A 215 -9.67 13.57 -2.96
C VAL A 215 -10.25 14.53 -4.00
N SER A 216 -11.56 14.81 -3.96
CA SER A 216 -12.28 15.55 -5.02
C SER A 216 -13.37 16.50 -4.52
#